data_AF-A0A9W9VPW3-F1
#
_entry.id   AF-A0A9W9VPW3-F1
#
_cell.length_a   1.000
_cell.length_b   1.000
_cell.length_c   1.000
_cell.angle_alpha   90.00
_cell.angle_beta   90.00
_cell.angle_gamma   90.00
#
_symmetry.space_group_name_H-M   'P 1'
#
loop_
_entity.id
_entity.type
_entity.pdbx_description
1 polymer ?
#
loop_
_entity_poly.entity_id
_entity_poly.type
_entity_poly.pdbx_seq_one_letter_code
_entity_poly.pdbx_strand_id
1 'polypeptide(L)'
;MTRTILTRAEIGADANVATPCVTLKNGQFVKLDFEDWPCEHVSPLLAAAGIRSSIKDMLKWCKAVLSAEREELCHIHGTPQTRFPIPNNPLKQISRIRRGYWARPDDDPSTSKSAAYCMGWVRLDLPSSMLGAFSGNVLSREKGSKNHLRPEFVLGRSSDPLLVIGHTGGMPGSLATIWTFPETESDVVVLTNGRGLGDASDFVAQILIQELFDLKPKVNLIPWVRHETKLAQGYFEETMLEPWKQGRAPDASMRSPESYVGEYRGFDGLFNLDVLMEDSGDLCVIFNRRRASMTSLMFFTRDIYSYFIPDFDRWMSRGISVNKFEQTLLEFNFDEAEGVTIGLWWLRNSKEERAYFKKVI
;
A
#
# COMPACT_ATOMS: atom_id res chain seq x y z
N MET A 1 -15.13 -17.11 -10.90
CA MET A 1 -15.02 -16.38 -9.63
C MET A 1 -16.31 -15.57 -9.49
N THR A 2 -17.15 -15.86 -8.51
CA THR A 2 -18.57 -15.40 -8.51
C THR A 2 -18.87 -14.31 -7.49
N ARG A 3 -17.92 -14.01 -6.60
CA ARG A 3 -17.95 -12.99 -5.56
C ARG A 3 -16.65 -12.18 -5.58
N THR A 4 -16.12 -11.97 -6.78
CA THR A 4 -15.08 -10.99 -7.05
C THR A 4 -15.76 -9.78 -7.66
N ILE A 5 -15.60 -8.62 -7.03
CA ILE A 5 -16.40 -7.42 -7.31
C ILE A 5 -15.49 -6.22 -7.56
N LEU A 6 -15.95 -5.30 -8.40
CA LEU A 6 -15.22 -4.12 -8.87
C LEU A 6 -16.02 -2.83 -8.68
N THR A 7 -17.34 -2.90 -8.86
CA THR A 7 -18.23 -1.74 -8.93
C THR A 7 -18.91 -1.43 -7.61
N ARG A 8 -19.36 -0.19 -7.40
CA ARG A 8 -20.18 0.18 -6.23
C ARG A 8 -21.48 -0.62 -6.17
N ALA A 9 -22.10 -0.86 -7.33
CA ALA A 9 -23.33 -1.64 -7.41
C ALA A 9 -23.12 -3.09 -6.94
N GLU A 10 -22.02 -3.73 -7.34
CA GLU A 10 -21.68 -5.08 -6.88
C GLU A 10 -21.36 -5.12 -5.38
N ILE A 11 -20.68 -4.08 -4.84
CA ILE A 11 -20.44 -3.96 -3.39
C ILE A 11 -21.76 -3.85 -2.63
N GLY A 12 -22.67 -2.99 -3.08
CA GLY A 12 -23.98 -2.82 -2.44
C GLY A 12 -24.89 -4.05 -2.54
N ALA A 13 -24.71 -4.88 -3.57
CA ALA A 13 -25.49 -6.09 -3.79
C ALA A 13 -24.97 -7.31 -3.01
N ASP A 14 -23.72 -7.31 -2.54
CA ASP A 14 -23.13 -8.44 -1.81
C ASP A 14 -23.30 -8.26 -0.29
N ALA A 15 -24.04 -9.17 0.34
CA ALA A 15 -24.34 -9.14 1.77
C ALA A 15 -23.15 -9.53 2.68
N ASN A 16 -22.02 -9.97 2.11
CA ASN A 16 -20.87 -10.46 2.86
C ASN A 16 -19.57 -9.81 2.34
N VAL A 17 -19.54 -8.48 2.47
CA VAL A 17 -18.37 -7.63 2.24
C VAL A 17 -17.77 -7.24 3.59
N ALA A 18 -16.48 -7.54 3.78
CA ALA A 18 -15.79 -7.13 4.99
C ALA A 18 -15.56 -5.61 4.98
N THR A 19 -15.93 -4.94 6.08
CA THR A 19 -15.64 -3.52 6.26
C THR A 19 -14.16 -3.35 6.65
N PRO A 20 -13.38 -2.53 5.92
CA PRO A 20 -12.03 -2.14 6.30
C PRO A 20 -12.05 -1.40 7.62
N CYS A 21 -11.08 -1.73 8.46
CA CYS A 21 -10.90 -1.08 9.73
C CYS A 21 -9.44 -0.67 9.95
N VAL A 22 -9.26 0.34 10.79
CA VAL A 22 -7.95 0.74 11.28
C VAL A 22 -7.88 0.59 12.78
N THR A 23 -6.68 0.30 13.28
CA THR A 23 -6.41 0.22 14.72
C THR A 23 -5.98 1.59 15.24
N LEU A 24 -6.67 2.07 16.27
CA LEU A 24 -6.34 3.30 16.99
C LEU A 24 -5.16 3.10 17.95
N LYS A 25 -4.61 4.19 18.51
CA LYS A 25 -3.55 4.16 19.53
C LYS A 25 -3.90 3.26 20.71
N ASN A 26 -5.16 3.24 21.12
CA ASN A 26 -5.66 2.43 22.24
C ASN A 26 -5.94 0.95 21.88
N GLY A 27 -5.68 0.54 20.63
CA GLY A 27 -5.93 -0.82 20.15
C GLY A 27 -7.36 -1.09 19.67
N GLN A 28 -8.29 -0.15 19.79
CA GLN A 28 -9.65 -0.29 19.26
C GLN A 28 -9.64 -0.24 17.73
N PHE A 29 -10.57 -0.98 17.12
CA PHE A 29 -10.78 -0.94 15.68
C PHE A 29 -11.90 0.02 15.33
N VAL A 30 -11.65 0.92 14.38
CA VAL A 30 -12.67 1.80 13.79
C VAL A 30 -12.86 1.47 12.32
N LYS A 31 -14.10 1.51 11.87
CA LYS A 31 -14.45 1.29 10.46
C LYS A 31 -14.03 2.51 9.64
N LEU A 32 -13.47 2.26 8.47
CA LEU A 32 -13.25 3.31 7.47
C LEU A 32 -14.50 3.47 6.61
N ASP A 33 -14.69 4.69 6.09
CA ASP A 33 -15.78 4.97 5.16
C ASP A 33 -15.53 4.28 3.80
N PHE A 34 -16.62 3.82 3.18
CA PHE A 34 -16.62 3.13 1.90
C PHE A 34 -16.53 4.11 0.71
N GLU A 35 -16.82 5.40 0.90
CA GLU A 35 -16.87 6.35 -0.21
C GLU A 35 -15.52 6.62 -0.88
N ASP A 36 -14.41 6.43 -0.16
CA ASP A 36 -13.04 6.69 -0.64
C ASP A 36 -12.44 5.51 -1.43
N TRP A 37 -13.23 4.49 -1.71
CA TRP A 37 -12.75 3.26 -2.31
C TRP A 37 -12.53 3.38 -3.82
N PRO A 38 -11.47 2.73 -4.37
CA PRO A 38 -11.31 2.59 -5.80
C PRO A 38 -12.45 1.76 -6.37
N CYS A 39 -13.28 2.42 -7.17
CA CYS A 39 -14.45 1.90 -7.87
C CYS A 39 -14.47 2.53 -9.28
N GLU A 40 -15.49 2.23 -10.09
CA GLU A 40 -15.66 2.69 -11.48
C GLU A 40 -15.55 4.22 -11.67
N HIS A 41 -15.89 5.01 -10.64
CA HIS A 41 -15.77 6.48 -10.67
C HIS A 41 -14.42 7.00 -10.13
N VAL A 42 -13.60 6.13 -9.54
CA VAL A 42 -12.26 6.41 -9.00
C VAL A 42 -11.22 5.72 -9.89
N SER A 43 -11.17 6.19 -11.14
CA SER A 43 -10.61 5.46 -12.29
C SER A 43 -9.13 5.04 -12.18
N PRO A 44 -8.15 5.90 -11.78
CA PRO A 44 -6.74 5.53 -11.91
C PRO A 44 -6.27 4.42 -10.94
N LEU A 45 -6.87 4.30 -9.75
CA LEU A 45 -6.49 3.30 -8.75
C LEU A 45 -7.22 1.97 -8.93
N LEU A 46 -8.32 1.94 -9.70
CA LEU A 46 -9.14 0.76 -9.88
C LEU A 46 -8.33 -0.41 -10.44
N ALA A 47 -7.54 -0.16 -11.49
CA ALA A 47 -6.70 -1.19 -12.11
C ALA A 47 -5.55 -1.68 -11.20
N ALA A 48 -5.06 -0.81 -10.31
CA ALA A 48 -3.94 -1.14 -9.43
C ALA A 48 -4.37 -1.86 -8.15
N ALA A 49 -5.53 -1.52 -7.58
CA ALA A 49 -5.91 -1.97 -6.23
C ALA A 49 -7.43 -2.09 -5.99
N GLY A 50 -8.26 -2.01 -7.02
CA GLY A 50 -9.72 -1.95 -6.87
C GLY A 50 -10.47 -3.29 -6.90
N ILE A 51 -9.78 -4.41 -7.18
CA ILE A 51 -10.41 -5.73 -7.15
C ILE A 51 -10.64 -6.16 -5.70
N ARG A 52 -11.88 -6.55 -5.38
CA ARG A 52 -12.25 -7.17 -4.10
C ARG A 52 -12.65 -8.59 -4.35
N SER A 53 -12.25 -9.50 -3.48
CA SER A 53 -12.48 -10.92 -3.67
C SER A 53 -12.69 -11.64 -2.34
N SER A 54 -13.02 -12.92 -2.43
CA SER A 54 -13.15 -13.82 -1.30
C SER A 54 -12.03 -14.86 -1.33
N ILE A 55 -11.75 -15.49 -0.18
CA ILE A 55 -10.79 -16.60 -0.11
C ILE A 55 -11.15 -17.66 -1.16
N LYS A 56 -12.43 -18.06 -1.24
CA LYS A 56 -12.90 -19.07 -2.20
C LYS A 56 -12.58 -18.72 -3.66
N ASP A 57 -12.76 -17.47 -4.06
CA ASP A 57 -12.49 -17.07 -5.45
C ASP A 57 -11.00 -16.87 -5.72
N MET A 58 -10.24 -16.41 -4.72
CA MET A 58 -8.79 -16.32 -4.84
C MET A 58 -8.11 -17.69 -4.89
N LEU A 59 -8.60 -18.69 -4.17
CA LEU A 59 -8.13 -20.08 -4.29
C LEU A 59 -8.44 -20.64 -5.69
N LYS A 60 -9.63 -20.36 -6.24
CA LYS A 60 -9.96 -20.73 -7.64
C LYS A 60 -9.02 -20.05 -8.64
N TRP A 61 -8.70 -18.78 -8.41
CA TRP A 61 -7.74 -18.04 -9.23
C TRP A 61 -6.35 -18.68 -9.18
N CYS A 62 -5.82 -18.96 -7.98
CA CYS A 62 -4.52 -19.60 -7.80
C CYS A 62 -4.46 -20.97 -8.50
N LYS A 63 -5.50 -21.79 -8.33
CA LYS A 63 -5.62 -23.08 -9.03
C LYS A 63 -5.58 -22.92 -10.56
N ALA A 64 -6.28 -21.92 -11.12
CA ALA A 64 -6.27 -21.66 -12.55
C ALA A 64 -4.90 -21.19 -13.05
N VAL A 65 -4.21 -20.33 -12.29
CA VAL A 65 -2.86 -19.87 -12.60
C VAL A 65 -1.88 -21.05 -12.61
N LEU A 66 -1.86 -21.87 -11.55
CA LEU A 66 -0.97 -23.03 -11.43
C LEU A 66 -1.22 -24.07 -12.53
N SER A 67 -2.50 -24.39 -12.81
CA SER A 67 -2.87 -25.32 -13.87
C SER A 67 -2.39 -24.86 -15.26
N ALA A 68 -2.62 -23.58 -15.61
CA ALA A 68 -2.18 -23.03 -16.89
C ALA A 68 -0.65 -22.95 -17.00
N GLU A 69 0.04 -22.50 -15.94
CA GLU A 69 1.51 -22.45 -15.91
C GLU A 69 2.11 -23.84 -16.15
N ARG A 70 1.54 -24.86 -15.51
CA ARG A 70 2.04 -26.23 -15.60
C ARG A 70 1.80 -26.85 -16.97
N GLU A 71 0.63 -26.63 -17.56
CA GLU A 71 0.30 -27.09 -18.90
C GLU A 71 1.26 -26.48 -19.94
N GLU A 72 1.51 -25.17 -19.87
CA GLU A 72 2.46 -24.49 -20.74
C GLU A 72 3.88 -25.05 -20.60
N LEU A 73 4.35 -25.27 -19.36
CA LEU A 73 5.69 -25.83 -19.10
C LEU A 73 5.81 -27.30 -19.53
N CYS A 74 4.74 -28.09 -19.43
CA CYS A 74 4.72 -29.48 -19.91
C CYS A 74 4.96 -29.53 -21.41
N HIS A 75 4.33 -28.64 -22.18
CA HIS A 75 4.51 -28.56 -23.62
C HIS A 75 5.90 -28.08 -24.05
N ILE A 76 6.52 -27.18 -23.28
CA ILE A 76 7.82 -26.59 -23.63
C ILE A 76 8.99 -27.46 -23.17
N HIS A 77 8.92 -28.01 -21.96
CA HIS A 77 10.06 -28.62 -21.26
C HIS A 77 9.83 -30.09 -20.86
N GLY A 78 8.68 -30.68 -21.20
CA GLY A 78 8.36 -32.05 -20.80
C GLY A 78 8.19 -32.22 -19.29
N THR A 79 7.82 -31.16 -18.56
CA THR A 79 7.49 -31.26 -17.13
C THR A 79 6.26 -32.17 -16.94
N PRO A 80 6.11 -32.85 -15.78
CA PRO A 80 4.95 -33.70 -15.56
C PRO A 80 3.65 -32.90 -15.67
N GLN A 81 2.60 -33.50 -16.22
CA GLN A 81 1.27 -32.85 -16.30
C GLN A 81 0.78 -32.39 -14.92
N THR A 82 -0.08 -31.37 -14.93
CA THR A 82 -0.77 -30.88 -13.73
C THR A 82 -1.56 -31.99 -13.04
N ARG A 83 -1.51 -32.03 -11.71
CA ARG A 83 -2.36 -32.92 -10.88
C ARG A 83 -3.82 -32.46 -10.89
N PHE A 84 -4.08 -31.22 -11.29
CA PHE A 84 -5.39 -30.59 -11.23
C PHE A 84 -5.76 -29.86 -12.53
N PRO A 85 -5.91 -30.56 -13.66
CA PRO A 85 -6.25 -29.94 -14.93
C PRO A 85 -7.59 -29.18 -14.84
N ILE A 86 -7.62 -27.98 -15.42
CA ILE A 86 -8.84 -27.19 -15.56
C ILE A 86 -9.25 -27.18 -17.04
N PRO A 87 -10.37 -27.83 -17.40
CA PRO A 87 -10.90 -27.78 -18.75
C PRO A 87 -11.18 -26.34 -19.18
N ASN A 88 -10.76 -25.97 -20.39
CA ASN A 88 -10.97 -24.65 -20.97
C ASN A 88 -10.46 -23.50 -20.08
N ASN A 89 -9.31 -23.68 -19.44
CA ASN A 89 -8.67 -22.62 -18.67
C ASN A 89 -8.43 -21.39 -19.58
N PRO A 90 -9.02 -20.22 -19.26
CA PRO A 90 -8.92 -19.04 -20.13
C PRO A 90 -7.54 -18.37 -20.06
N LEU A 91 -6.72 -18.74 -19.07
CA LEU A 91 -5.41 -18.16 -18.85
C LEU A 91 -4.39 -18.66 -19.87
N LYS A 92 -3.57 -17.73 -20.37
CA LYS A 92 -2.57 -17.98 -21.39
C LYS A 92 -1.30 -17.20 -21.08
N GLN A 93 -0.17 -17.74 -21.51
CA GLN A 93 1.16 -17.18 -21.31
C GLN A 93 1.48 -16.95 -19.83
N ILE A 94 0.96 -17.78 -18.93
CA ILE A 94 1.19 -17.64 -17.49
C ILE A 94 2.66 -17.85 -17.15
N SER A 95 3.32 -18.83 -17.79
CA SER A 95 4.76 -19.04 -17.69
C SER A 95 5.56 -17.79 -18.08
N ARG A 96 5.08 -17.02 -19.05
CA ARG A 96 5.66 -15.73 -19.45
C ARG A 96 5.37 -14.64 -18.41
N ILE A 97 4.13 -14.52 -17.93
CA ILE A 97 3.72 -13.50 -16.95
C ILE A 97 4.50 -13.64 -15.64
N ARG A 98 4.77 -14.87 -15.21
CA ARG A 98 5.39 -15.21 -13.92
C ARG A 98 6.88 -15.55 -14.00
N ARG A 99 7.52 -15.34 -15.16
CA ARG A 99 8.98 -15.36 -15.26
C ARG A 99 9.57 -14.07 -14.70
N GLY A 100 10.78 -14.17 -14.15
CA GLY A 100 11.52 -13.00 -13.69
C GLY A 100 11.92 -12.10 -14.86
N TYR A 101 11.63 -10.80 -14.74
CA TYR A 101 12.05 -9.77 -15.72
C TYR A 101 13.01 -8.77 -15.11
N TRP A 102 12.81 -8.42 -13.85
CA TRP A 102 13.67 -7.51 -13.13
C TRP A 102 14.26 -8.20 -11.91
N ALA A 103 15.54 -8.55 -11.99
CA ALA A 103 16.27 -9.12 -10.87
C ALA A 103 16.32 -8.11 -9.71
N ARG A 104 15.97 -8.59 -8.53
CA ARG A 104 16.09 -7.90 -7.25
C ARG A 104 17.24 -8.56 -6.52
N PRO A 105 18.41 -7.89 -6.42
CA PRO A 105 19.52 -8.41 -5.64
C PRO A 105 19.05 -8.75 -4.23
N ASP A 106 19.55 -9.85 -3.70
CA ASP A 106 19.43 -10.15 -2.29
C ASP A 106 20.17 -9.10 -1.46
N ASP A 107 19.57 -8.73 -0.32
CA ASP A 107 20.20 -7.83 0.65
C ASP A 107 21.39 -8.52 1.36
N ASP A 108 21.46 -9.85 1.32
CA ASP A 108 22.53 -10.68 1.85
C ASP A 108 22.56 -12.06 1.13
N PRO A 109 23.60 -12.35 0.33
CA PRO A 109 23.72 -13.61 -0.42
C PRO A 109 23.91 -14.84 0.47
N SER A 110 24.33 -14.65 1.73
CA SER A 110 24.46 -15.76 2.68
C SER A 110 23.11 -16.24 3.22
N THR A 111 22.07 -15.42 3.04
CA THR A 111 20.74 -15.63 3.61
C THR A 111 19.67 -15.87 2.52
N SER A 112 19.83 -15.31 1.32
CA SER A 112 18.85 -15.39 0.24
C SER A 112 19.50 -15.47 -1.12
N LYS A 113 18.86 -16.18 -2.05
CA LYS A 113 19.09 -15.96 -3.49
C LYS A 113 18.40 -14.67 -3.94
N SER A 114 18.82 -14.13 -5.06
CA SER A 114 18.15 -12.99 -5.68
C SER A 114 16.69 -13.33 -6.05
N ALA A 115 15.78 -12.40 -5.76
CA ALA A 115 14.39 -12.49 -6.19
C ALA A 115 14.21 -11.84 -7.57
N ALA A 116 13.03 -11.94 -8.16
CA ALA A 116 12.69 -11.22 -9.38
C ALA A 116 11.27 -10.67 -9.33
N TYR A 117 11.10 -9.45 -9.85
CA TYR A 117 9.79 -8.92 -10.18
C TYR A 117 9.40 -9.38 -11.58
N CYS A 118 8.16 -9.84 -11.70
CA CYS A 118 7.54 -10.36 -12.92
C CYS A 118 6.50 -9.36 -13.43
N MET A 119 5.57 -9.79 -14.29
CA MET A 119 4.43 -8.96 -14.69
C MET A 119 3.35 -8.96 -13.60
N GLY A 120 3.58 -8.20 -12.51
CA GLY A 120 2.65 -8.09 -11.38
C GLY A 120 2.80 -9.18 -10.31
N TRP A 121 3.88 -9.96 -10.35
CA TRP A 121 4.20 -10.99 -9.35
C TRP A 121 5.63 -10.84 -8.85
N VAL A 122 5.88 -11.35 -7.65
CA VAL A 122 7.20 -11.51 -7.05
C VAL A 122 7.55 -12.99 -7.08
N ARG A 123 8.73 -13.31 -7.60
CA ARG A 123 9.27 -14.66 -7.71
C ARG A 123 10.54 -14.79 -6.87
N LEU A 124 10.62 -15.82 -6.04
CA LEU A 124 11.78 -16.09 -5.17
C LEU A 124 11.86 -17.58 -4.83
N ASP A 125 13.03 -18.05 -4.39
CA ASP A 125 13.21 -19.40 -3.86
C ASP A 125 13.43 -19.35 -2.35
N LEU A 126 12.70 -20.14 -1.56
CA LEU A 126 13.02 -20.34 -0.15
C LEU A 126 14.25 -21.25 0.00
N PRO A 127 15.10 -21.04 1.02
CA PRO A 127 15.06 -19.93 1.98
C PRO A 127 15.38 -18.56 1.34
N SER A 128 14.66 -17.51 1.78
CA SER A 128 14.86 -16.16 1.30
C SER A 128 14.46 -15.09 2.31
N SER A 129 15.25 -14.02 2.39
CA SER A 129 14.94 -12.78 3.11
C SER A 129 13.94 -11.88 2.36
N MET A 130 13.62 -12.21 1.10
CA MET A 130 12.72 -11.45 0.25
C MET A 130 11.25 -11.84 0.40
N LEU A 131 10.96 -12.91 1.14
CA LEU A 131 9.58 -13.23 1.52
C LEU A 131 9.00 -12.06 2.34
N GLY A 132 7.83 -11.56 1.91
CA GLY A 132 7.18 -10.40 2.53
C GLY A 132 7.81 -9.04 2.18
N ALA A 133 8.80 -8.94 1.29
CA ALA A 133 9.49 -7.68 0.98
C ALA A 133 8.61 -6.58 0.36
N PHE A 134 7.45 -6.94 -0.18
CA PHE A 134 6.48 -6.00 -0.76
C PHE A 134 5.27 -5.75 0.17
N SER A 135 5.28 -6.33 1.38
CA SER A 135 4.19 -6.19 2.34
C SER A 135 4.23 -4.83 3.04
N GLY A 136 3.22 -4.55 3.87
CA GLY A 136 3.24 -3.39 4.76
C GLY A 136 4.27 -3.47 5.91
N ASN A 137 4.98 -4.58 6.08
CA ASN A 137 5.98 -4.79 7.16
C ASN A 137 7.35 -4.20 6.81
N VAL A 138 7.40 -2.90 6.47
CA VAL A 138 8.60 -2.23 5.93
C VAL A 138 9.55 -1.72 7.01
N LEU A 139 9.04 -1.40 8.21
CA LEU A 139 9.83 -0.61 9.17
C LEU A 139 10.97 -1.42 9.77
N SER A 140 10.73 -2.66 10.16
CA SER A 140 11.75 -3.58 10.67
C SER A 140 12.74 -4.07 9.60
N ARG A 141 12.43 -3.85 8.31
CA ARG A 141 13.33 -4.13 7.19
C ARG A 141 14.28 -2.97 6.90
N GLU A 142 13.76 -1.74 6.88
CA GLU A 142 14.50 -0.53 6.48
C GLU A 142 15.18 0.19 7.66
N LYS A 143 14.54 0.30 8.83
CA LYS A 143 15.09 1.04 9.99
C LYS A 143 16.02 0.18 10.84
N GLY A 144 17.28 0.03 10.42
CA GLY A 144 18.43 -0.42 11.24
C GLY A 144 18.36 -1.84 11.85
N SER A 145 17.20 -2.47 11.84
CA SER A 145 16.88 -3.71 12.53
C SER A 145 17.15 -4.91 11.65
N LYS A 146 16.92 -4.74 10.33
CA LYS A 146 17.09 -5.71 9.25
C LYS A 146 16.63 -7.11 9.66
N ASN A 147 15.44 -7.18 10.28
CA ASN A 147 14.93 -8.43 10.85
C ASN A 147 14.81 -9.53 9.78
N HIS A 148 14.50 -9.15 8.54
CA HIS A 148 14.43 -10.07 7.40
C HIS A 148 15.76 -10.75 7.04
N LEU A 149 16.89 -10.19 7.47
CA LEU A 149 18.22 -10.78 7.28
C LEU A 149 18.62 -11.69 8.43
N ARG A 150 17.88 -11.68 9.54
CA ARG A 150 18.27 -12.43 10.72
C ARG A 150 18.03 -13.92 10.48
N PRO A 151 19.04 -14.79 10.66
CA PRO A 151 18.93 -16.18 10.28
C PRO A 151 17.85 -16.95 11.06
N GLU A 152 17.42 -16.47 12.22
CA GLU A 152 16.31 -17.01 13.01
C GLU A 152 14.92 -16.68 12.46
N PHE A 153 14.79 -15.72 11.53
CA PHE A 153 13.53 -15.29 10.93
C PHE A 153 13.33 -15.72 9.48
N VAL A 154 14.30 -16.42 8.90
CA VAL A 154 14.26 -16.88 7.50
C VAL A 154 13.72 -18.31 7.46
N LEU A 155 12.63 -18.51 6.72
CA LEU A 155 11.96 -19.80 6.61
C LEU A 155 12.74 -20.78 5.74
N GLY A 156 12.72 -22.06 6.11
CA GLY A 156 13.21 -23.15 5.25
C GLY A 156 14.73 -23.24 5.09
N ARG A 157 15.52 -22.66 6.01
CA ARG A 157 17.00 -22.68 5.96
C ARG A 157 17.61 -24.08 5.97
N SER A 158 16.88 -25.08 6.46
CA SER A 158 17.28 -26.48 6.51
C SER A 158 16.24 -27.37 5.80
N SER A 159 15.51 -26.81 4.84
CA SER A 159 14.56 -27.50 3.98
C SER A 159 15.05 -27.50 2.54
N ASP A 160 14.46 -28.37 1.73
CA ASP A 160 14.70 -28.35 0.28
C ASP A 160 14.26 -27.00 -0.31
N PRO A 161 14.99 -26.47 -1.31
CA PRO A 161 14.62 -25.23 -1.97
C PRO A 161 13.21 -25.30 -2.55
N LEU A 162 12.44 -24.23 -2.35
CA LEU A 162 11.05 -24.16 -2.78
C LEU A 162 10.80 -22.86 -3.52
N LEU A 163 10.42 -22.96 -4.79
CA LEU A 163 10.02 -21.80 -5.58
C LEU A 163 8.67 -21.27 -5.08
N VAL A 164 8.62 -19.96 -4.88
CA VAL A 164 7.44 -19.24 -4.41
C VAL A 164 7.18 -18.05 -5.32
N ILE A 165 5.94 -17.95 -5.80
CA ILE A 165 5.52 -16.85 -6.67
C ILE A 165 4.22 -16.26 -6.12
N GLY A 166 4.20 -14.96 -5.88
CA GLY A 166 3.08 -14.33 -5.19
C GLY A 166 3.10 -12.82 -5.25
N HIS A 167 2.19 -12.20 -4.51
CA HIS A 167 2.14 -10.76 -4.34
C HIS A 167 1.41 -10.44 -3.04
N THR A 168 1.68 -9.25 -2.52
CA THR A 168 1.04 -8.70 -1.33
C THR A 168 0.70 -7.25 -1.59
N GLY A 169 -0.44 -6.83 -1.09
CA GLY A 169 -0.96 -5.50 -1.35
C GLY A 169 -2.13 -5.18 -0.47
N GLY A 170 -2.57 -3.94 -0.54
CA GLY A 170 -3.73 -3.53 0.23
C GLY A 170 -4.03 -2.06 0.08
N MET A 171 -5.19 -1.71 0.61
CA MET A 171 -5.71 -0.35 0.70
C MET A 171 -5.77 0.05 2.19
N PRO A 172 -6.07 1.32 2.52
CA PRO A 172 -6.40 1.68 3.89
C PRO A 172 -7.44 0.71 4.47
N GLY A 173 -7.09 0.11 5.61
CA GLY A 173 -7.93 -0.83 6.34
C GLY A 173 -8.12 -2.22 5.72
N SER A 174 -7.44 -2.61 4.65
CA SER A 174 -7.53 -4.00 4.12
C SER A 174 -6.23 -4.44 3.46
N LEU A 175 -5.82 -5.69 3.72
CA LEU A 175 -4.58 -6.26 3.23
C LEU A 175 -4.84 -7.65 2.65
N ALA A 176 -4.04 -8.02 1.66
CA ALA A 176 -4.08 -9.31 1.01
C ALA A 176 -2.66 -9.79 0.73
N THR A 177 -2.40 -11.06 1.02
CA THR A 177 -1.15 -11.74 0.65
C THR A 177 -1.48 -13.08 0.00
N ILE A 178 -0.86 -13.34 -1.15
CA ILE A 178 -1.06 -14.55 -1.94
C ILE A 178 0.31 -15.10 -2.31
N TRP A 179 0.53 -16.39 -2.05
CA TRP A 179 1.72 -17.13 -2.49
C TRP A 179 1.30 -18.44 -3.13
N THR A 180 1.94 -18.79 -4.23
CA THR A 180 1.70 -20.02 -4.99
C THR A 180 3.00 -20.79 -5.18
N PHE A 181 2.89 -22.12 -5.26
CA PHE A 181 4.00 -23.08 -5.24
C PHE A 181 3.88 -24.02 -6.46
N PRO A 182 4.49 -23.66 -7.61
CA PRO A 182 4.31 -24.36 -8.88
C PRO A 182 4.65 -25.86 -8.86
N GLU A 183 5.67 -26.25 -8.10
CA GLU A 183 6.17 -27.62 -8.04
C GLU A 183 5.20 -28.55 -7.33
N THR A 184 4.54 -28.05 -6.29
CA THR A 184 3.61 -28.81 -5.44
C THR A 184 2.14 -28.59 -5.80
N GLU A 185 1.87 -27.61 -6.68
CA GLU A 185 0.53 -27.17 -7.09
C GLU A 185 -0.34 -26.75 -5.89
N SER A 186 0.29 -26.04 -4.95
CA SER A 186 -0.31 -25.53 -3.73
C SER A 186 -0.32 -23.99 -3.70
N ASP A 187 -1.16 -23.41 -2.85
CA ASP A 187 -1.21 -21.97 -2.63
C ASP A 187 -1.62 -21.61 -1.20
N VAL A 188 -1.28 -20.38 -0.81
CA VAL A 188 -1.65 -19.75 0.46
C VAL A 188 -2.26 -18.38 0.13
N VAL A 189 -3.49 -18.16 0.59
CA VAL A 189 -4.21 -16.89 0.45
C VAL A 189 -4.62 -16.40 1.82
N VAL A 190 -4.24 -15.17 2.15
CA VAL A 190 -4.64 -14.49 3.39
C VAL A 190 -5.24 -13.14 3.07
N LEU A 191 -6.46 -12.89 3.56
CA LEU A 191 -7.17 -11.62 3.43
C LEU A 191 -7.47 -11.09 4.83
N THR A 192 -7.17 -9.82 5.10
CA THR A 192 -7.54 -9.14 6.35
C THR A 192 -8.28 -7.85 6.05
N ASN A 193 -9.26 -7.52 6.88
CA ASN A 193 -10.01 -6.27 6.81
C ASN A 193 -9.55 -5.26 7.87
N GLY A 194 -8.29 -5.37 8.30
CA GLY A 194 -7.68 -4.49 9.28
C GLY A 194 -6.26 -4.09 8.88
N ARG A 195 -5.92 -2.81 9.06
CA ARG A 195 -4.57 -2.26 8.86
C ARG A 195 -4.24 -1.25 9.96
N GLY A 196 -2.98 -1.17 10.38
CA GLY A 196 -2.56 -0.09 11.27
C GLY A 196 -1.10 -0.21 11.68
N LEU A 197 -0.80 -1.24 12.47
CA LEU A 197 0.52 -1.40 13.12
C LEU A 197 1.33 -2.55 12.49
N GLY A 198 1.29 -2.64 11.16
CA GLY A 198 1.92 -3.70 10.36
C GLY A 198 0.94 -4.38 9.41
N ASP A 199 1.44 -5.44 8.78
CA ASP A 199 0.73 -6.27 7.82
C ASP A 199 0.59 -7.71 8.35
N ALA A 200 -0.57 -7.97 8.94
CA ALA A 200 -0.91 -9.29 9.47
C ALA A 200 -1.11 -10.32 8.36
N SER A 201 -1.50 -9.92 7.15
CA SER A 201 -1.74 -10.85 6.05
C SER A 201 -0.44 -11.56 5.64
N ASP A 202 0.65 -10.81 5.60
CA ASP A 202 1.99 -11.33 5.29
C ASP A 202 2.51 -12.26 6.38
N PHE A 203 2.53 -11.84 7.65
CA PHE A 203 3.01 -12.71 8.74
C PHE A 203 2.20 -14.00 8.87
N VAL A 204 0.88 -13.93 8.73
CA VAL A 204 0.03 -15.13 8.74
C VAL A 204 0.34 -16.02 7.54
N ALA A 205 0.53 -15.45 6.35
CA ALA A 205 0.91 -16.23 5.17
C ALA A 205 2.23 -16.96 5.41
N GLN A 206 3.24 -16.30 5.98
CA GLN A 206 4.53 -16.92 6.33
C GLN A 206 4.37 -18.08 7.33
N ILE A 207 3.54 -17.92 8.36
CA ILE A 207 3.22 -19.01 9.31
C ILE A 207 2.57 -20.19 8.57
N LEU A 208 1.58 -19.92 7.72
CA LEU A 208 0.88 -20.97 6.96
C LEU A 208 1.81 -21.69 5.98
N ILE A 209 2.72 -20.99 5.32
CA ILE A 209 3.72 -21.58 4.41
C ILE A 209 4.65 -22.52 5.18
N GLN A 210 5.14 -22.10 6.34
CA GLN A 210 5.97 -22.94 7.20
C GLN A 210 5.24 -24.22 7.65
N GLU A 211 3.94 -24.13 7.96
CA GLU A 211 3.15 -25.30 8.35
C GLU A 211 2.83 -26.20 7.15
N LEU A 212 2.45 -25.62 6.01
CA LEU A 212 2.08 -26.35 4.80
C LEU A 212 3.21 -27.24 4.27
N PHE A 213 4.47 -26.78 4.35
CA PHE A 213 5.63 -27.51 3.85
C PHE A 213 6.52 -28.10 4.96
N ASP A 214 6.05 -28.07 6.21
CA ASP A 214 6.83 -28.47 7.40
C ASP A 214 8.27 -27.92 7.39
N LEU A 215 8.42 -26.65 7.05
CA LEU A 215 9.74 -26.02 6.87
C LEU A 215 10.58 -26.09 8.16
N LYS A 216 11.89 -26.31 7.98
CA LYS A 216 12.87 -26.43 9.05
C LYS A 216 13.94 -25.35 8.96
N PRO A 217 14.42 -24.81 10.10
CA PRO A 217 13.81 -24.96 11.42
C PRO A 217 12.42 -24.29 11.49
N LYS A 218 11.61 -24.67 12.48
CA LYS A 218 10.39 -23.92 12.78
C LYS A 218 10.78 -22.56 13.36
N VAL A 219 10.39 -21.51 12.66
CA VAL A 219 10.63 -20.12 13.00
C VAL A 219 9.46 -19.56 13.80
N ASN A 220 9.77 -18.91 14.92
CA ASN A 220 8.81 -18.13 15.69
C ASN A 220 8.84 -16.68 15.20
N LEU A 221 7.81 -16.26 14.46
CA LEU A 221 7.71 -14.91 13.92
C LEU A 221 7.17 -13.88 14.93
N ILE A 222 6.63 -14.30 16.09
CA ILE A 222 6.01 -13.38 17.06
C ILE A 222 6.97 -12.29 17.57
N PRO A 223 8.25 -12.55 17.87
CA PRO A 223 9.21 -11.50 18.22
C PRO A 223 9.37 -10.45 17.11
N TRP A 224 9.35 -10.87 15.84
CA TRP A 224 9.40 -9.95 14.71
C TRP A 224 8.12 -9.13 14.61
N VAL A 225 6.94 -9.77 14.69
CA VAL A 225 5.64 -9.07 14.69
C VAL A 225 5.61 -7.97 15.75
N ARG A 226 5.98 -8.29 16.99
CA ARG A 226 6.02 -7.30 18.10
C ARG A 226 6.97 -6.14 17.81
N HIS A 227 8.10 -6.42 17.18
CA HIS A 227 9.05 -5.38 16.81
C HIS A 227 8.49 -4.44 15.73
N GLU A 228 7.88 -5.00 14.69
CA GLU A 228 7.22 -4.22 13.63
C GLU A 228 6.11 -3.33 14.20
N THR A 229 5.25 -3.89 15.06
CA THR A 229 4.18 -3.14 15.74
C THR A 229 4.75 -1.98 16.55
N LYS A 230 5.81 -2.20 17.33
CA LYS A 230 6.44 -1.14 18.12
C LYS A 230 7.00 -0.02 17.24
N LEU A 231 7.67 -0.37 16.13
CA LEU A 231 8.18 0.62 15.17
C LEU A 231 7.04 1.40 14.51
N ALA A 232 5.94 0.73 14.14
CA ALA A 232 4.78 1.36 13.54
C ALA A 232 4.07 2.34 14.50
N GLN A 233 4.00 1.99 15.79
CA GLN A 233 3.45 2.89 16.82
C GLN A 233 4.26 4.18 16.97
N GLY A 234 5.60 4.08 16.93
CA GLY A 234 6.49 5.24 17.03
C GLY A 234 6.58 6.05 15.74
N TYR A 235 6.31 5.43 14.58
CA TYR A 235 6.55 6.04 13.26
C TYR A 235 5.82 7.38 13.08
N PHE A 236 4.53 7.45 13.40
CA PHE A 236 3.77 8.68 13.26
C PHE A 236 4.36 9.81 14.11
N GLU A 237 4.67 9.53 15.38
CA GLU A 237 5.20 10.53 16.30
C GLU A 237 6.58 11.03 15.81
N GLU A 238 7.52 10.09 15.59
CA GLU A 238 8.92 10.39 15.32
C GLU A 238 9.18 10.92 13.92
N THR A 239 8.43 10.42 12.91
CA THR A 239 8.73 10.69 11.49
C THR A 239 7.79 11.72 10.88
N MET A 240 6.60 11.91 11.47
CA MET A 240 5.59 12.83 10.95
C MET A 240 5.34 14.00 11.91
N LEU A 241 4.86 13.71 13.12
CA LEU A 241 4.34 14.73 14.03
C LEU A 241 5.43 15.64 14.62
N GLU A 242 6.50 15.08 15.17
CA GLU A 242 7.57 15.86 15.80
C GLU A 242 8.31 16.75 14.79
N PRO A 243 8.76 16.23 13.63
CA PRO A 243 9.35 17.08 12.59
C PRO A 243 8.39 18.17 12.09
N TRP A 244 7.10 17.83 11.93
CA TRP A 244 6.08 18.81 11.57
C TRP A 244 5.97 19.92 12.62
N LYS A 245 5.87 19.59 13.91
CA LYS A 245 5.83 20.58 15.00
C LYS A 245 7.06 21.48 15.01
N GLN A 246 8.25 20.91 14.85
CA GLN A 246 9.52 21.64 14.86
C GLN A 246 9.66 22.62 13.69
N GLY A 247 9.08 22.27 12.52
CA GLY A 247 9.11 23.14 11.34
C GLY A 247 8.10 24.29 11.38
N ARG A 248 7.16 24.31 12.33
CA ARG A 248 6.13 25.35 12.41
C ARG A 248 6.67 26.65 12.99
N ALA A 249 6.14 27.75 12.46
CA ALA A 249 6.30 29.08 13.03
C ALA A 249 4.91 29.73 13.15
N PRO A 250 4.12 29.37 14.18
CA PRO A 250 2.74 29.88 14.33
C PRO A 250 2.69 31.40 14.58
N ASP A 251 3.77 31.97 15.11
CA ASP A 251 3.90 33.40 15.38
C ASP A 251 4.40 34.20 14.16
N ALA A 252 4.65 33.53 13.02
CA ALA A 252 5.01 34.21 11.79
C ALA A 252 3.84 35.08 11.30
N SER A 253 4.16 36.17 10.59
CA SER A 253 3.13 37.05 10.05
C SER A 253 2.22 36.29 9.08
N MET A 254 0.94 36.25 9.43
CA MET A 254 -0.10 35.61 8.63
C MET A 254 -0.79 36.67 7.77
N ARG A 255 -0.82 36.45 6.45
CA ARG A 255 -1.69 37.23 5.54
C ARG A 255 -3.14 36.80 5.69
N SER A 256 -4.05 37.61 5.17
CA SER A 256 -5.47 37.27 5.07
C SER A 256 -5.66 35.88 4.45
N PRO A 257 -6.38 34.96 5.10
CA PRO A 257 -6.70 33.64 4.54
C PRO A 257 -7.34 33.71 3.15
N GLU A 258 -8.14 34.75 2.90
CA GLU A 258 -8.85 35.03 1.65
C GLU A 258 -7.89 35.14 0.45
N SER A 259 -6.65 35.61 0.66
CA SER A 259 -5.66 35.73 -0.40
C SER A 259 -5.33 34.38 -1.06
N TYR A 260 -5.42 33.28 -0.30
CA TYR A 260 -5.08 31.94 -0.76
C TYR A 260 -6.26 31.18 -1.39
N VAL A 261 -7.50 31.68 -1.27
CA VAL A 261 -8.69 31.04 -1.85
C VAL A 261 -8.62 31.05 -3.38
N GLY A 262 -8.93 29.92 -4.02
CA GLY A 262 -9.01 29.81 -5.47
C GLY A 262 -8.79 28.38 -5.99
N GLU A 263 -8.91 28.23 -7.31
CA GLU A 263 -8.59 26.99 -8.02
C GLU A 263 -7.12 27.01 -8.44
N TYR A 264 -6.40 25.91 -8.19
CA TYR A 264 -5.00 25.74 -8.54
C TYR A 264 -4.84 24.54 -9.47
N ARG A 265 -4.30 24.75 -10.67
CA ARG A 265 -4.13 23.72 -11.70
C ARG A 265 -2.67 23.39 -11.92
N GLY A 266 -2.34 22.11 -11.82
CA GLY A 266 -1.00 21.56 -12.04
C GLY A 266 -1.05 20.34 -12.97
N PHE A 267 0.12 19.80 -13.29
CA PHE A 267 0.27 18.66 -14.21
C PHE A 267 -0.47 18.89 -15.54
N ASP A 268 -0.18 20.02 -16.21
CA ASP A 268 -0.81 20.43 -17.46
C ASP A 268 -2.35 20.49 -17.39
N GLY A 269 -2.90 20.83 -16.22
CA GLY A 269 -4.34 20.93 -15.98
C GLY A 269 -5.03 19.60 -15.68
N LEU A 270 -4.28 18.50 -15.56
CA LEU A 270 -4.82 17.19 -15.20
C LEU A 270 -5.14 17.05 -13.72
N PHE A 271 -4.59 17.93 -12.87
CA PHE A 271 -4.81 17.91 -11.43
C PHE A 271 -5.26 19.28 -10.94
N ASN A 272 -6.27 19.28 -10.07
CA ASN A 272 -6.85 20.49 -9.50
C ASN A 272 -6.80 20.44 -7.96
N LEU A 273 -6.48 21.57 -7.35
CA LEU A 273 -6.63 21.80 -5.91
C LEU A 273 -7.54 23.01 -5.74
N ASP A 274 -8.67 22.83 -5.06
CA ASP A 274 -9.57 23.94 -4.73
C ASP A 274 -9.31 24.32 -3.28
N VAL A 275 -8.82 25.54 -3.05
CA VAL A 275 -8.64 26.09 -1.69
C VAL A 275 -9.84 26.98 -1.39
N LEU A 276 -10.56 26.65 -0.34
CA LEU A 276 -11.80 27.33 0.07
C LEU A 276 -11.68 27.82 1.50
N MET A 277 -12.52 28.79 1.84
CA MET A 277 -12.70 29.27 3.21
C MET A 277 -14.00 28.72 3.77
N GLU A 278 -13.95 28.11 4.94
CA GLU A 278 -15.12 27.65 5.68
C GLU A 278 -15.79 28.81 6.43
N ASP A 279 -17.03 28.64 6.90
CA ASP A 279 -17.77 29.67 7.63
C ASP A 279 -17.06 30.12 8.93
N SER A 280 -16.17 29.28 9.47
CA SER A 280 -15.31 29.62 10.62
C SER A 280 -14.17 30.59 10.28
N GLY A 281 -13.90 30.83 8.99
CA GLY A 281 -12.73 31.55 8.49
C GLY A 281 -11.51 30.64 8.26
N ASP A 282 -11.59 29.35 8.58
CA ASP A 282 -10.51 28.40 8.34
C ASP A 282 -10.41 28.02 6.86
N LEU A 283 -9.19 27.76 6.39
CA LEU A 283 -8.97 27.26 5.03
C LEU A 283 -9.14 25.75 4.97
N CYS A 284 -9.59 25.26 3.82
CA CYS A 284 -9.58 23.84 3.48
C CYS A 284 -9.13 23.64 2.04
N VAL A 285 -8.73 22.41 1.70
CA VAL A 285 -8.36 22.01 0.33
C VAL A 285 -9.19 20.83 -0.13
N ILE A 286 -9.60 20.85 -1.39
CA ILE A 286 -10.27 19.75 -2.09
C ILE A 286 -9.36 19.28 -3.22
N PHE A 287 -9.09 17.99 -3.30
CA PHE A 287 -8.28 17.37 -4.35
C PHE A 287 -9.18 16.91 -5.51
N ASN A 288 -8.87 17.36 -6.72
CA ASN A 288 -9.54 16.99 -7.97
C ASN A 288 -11.06 17.13 -7.93
N ARG A 289 -11.56 18.21 -7.31
CA ARG A 289 -13.00 18.50 -7.16
C ARG A 289 -13.79 17.39 -6.47
N ARG A 290 -13.12 16.51 -5.73
CA ARG A 290 -13.76 15.43 -4.99
C ARG A 290 -14.06 15.91 -3.59
N ARG A 291 -15.31 16.29 -3.31
CA ARG A 291 -15.72 16.78 -1.98
C ARG A 291 -15.36 15.82 -0.83
N ALA A 292 -15.37 14.51 -1.07
CA ALA A 292 -14.92 13.49 -0.11
C ALA A 292 -13.45 13.66 0.33
N SER A 293 -12.61 14.31 -0.47
CA SER A 293 -11.20 14.60 -0.17
C SER A 293 -10.97 15.89 0.62
N MET A 294 -12.02 16.66 0.92
CA MET A 294 -11.92 17.93 1.64
C MET A 294 -11.17 17.74 2.97
N THR A 295 -10.19 18.60 3.24
CA THR A 295 -9.43 18.57 4.49
C THR A 295 -9.04 19.97 4.89
N SER A 296 -9.08 20.25 6.20
CA SER A 296 -8.70 21.56 6.74
C SER A 296 -7.20 21.81 6.50
N LEU A 297 -6.87 23.09 6.31
CA LEU A 297 -5.52 23.60 6.16
C LEU A 297 -5.13 24.37 7.42
N MET A 298 -4.09 23.91 8.10
CA MET A 298 -3.53 24.59 9.25
C MET A 298 -2.36 25.47 8.81
N PHE A 299 -2.31 26.69 9.35
CA PHE A 299 -1.16 27.57 9.17
C PHE A 299 0.13 26.90 9.69
N PHE A 300 1.14 26.82 8.83
CA PHE A 300 2.43 26.20 9.13
C PHE A 300 3.51 27.26 9.37
N THR A 301 3.69 28.17 8.42
CA THR A 301 4.52 29.38 8.50
C THR A 301 4.07 30.35 7.40
N ARG A 302 4.73 31.50 7.25
CA ARG A 302 4.42 32.52 6.23
C ARG A 302 4.26 31.86 4.84
N ASP A 303 3.07 32.04 4.25
CA ASP A 303 2.66 31.52 2.94
C ASP A 303 2.66 29.98 2.80
N ILE A 304 2.72 29.22 3.90
CA ILE A 304 2.67 27.76 3.88
C ILE A 304 1.56 27.26 4.80
N TYR A 305 0.67 26.45 4.23
CA TYR A 305 -0.35 25.71 4.99
C TYR A 305 -0.13 24.21 4.88
N SER A 306 -0.61 23.49 5.87
CA SER A 306 -0.48 22.04 5.95
C SER A 306 -1.85 21.40 6.10
N TYR A 307 -2.14 20.38 5.28
CA TYR A 307 -3.29 19.51 5.50
C TYR A 307 -2.99 18.34 6.46
N PHE A 308 -1.86 18.38 7.16
CA PHE A 308 -1.51 17.36 8.15
C PHE A 308 -2.58 17.25 9.24
N ILE A 309 -2.82 16.06 9.78
CA ILE A 309 -3.72 15.89 10.93
C ILE A 309 -2.85 15.51 12.12
N PRO A 310 -2.63 16.41 13.11
CA PRO A 310 -1.67 16.20 14.20
C PRO A 310 -2.27 15.34 15.32
N ASP A 311 -3.10 14.38 14.94
CA ASP A 311 -3.73 13.39 15.80
C ASP A 311 -3.70 12.05 15.09
N PHE A 312 -3.13 11.04 15.74
CA PHE A 312 -2.91 9.73 15.12
C PHE A 312 -4.23 9.04 14.78
N ASP A 313 -5.20 9.08 15.70
CA ASP A 313 -6.45 8.33 15.52
C ASP A 313 -7.26 8.91 14.35
N ARG A 314 -7.31 10.24 14.25
CA ARG A 314 -7.92 10.95 13.11
C ARG A 314 -7.11 10.82 11.82
N TRP A 315 -5.78 10.79 11.90
CA TRP A 315 -4.90 10.55 10.76
C TRP A 315 -5.17 9.16 10.15
N MET A 316 -5.20 8.14 11.00
CA MET A 316 -5.45 6.75 10.59
C MET A 316 -6.86 6.56 10.05
N SER A 317 -7.88 7.15 10.68
CA SER A 317 -9.27 7.05 10.22
C SER A 317 -9.52 7.78 8.90
N ARG A 318 -8.71 8.79 8.57
CA ARG A 318 -8.78 9.47 7.26
C ARG A 318 -8.14 8.68 6.13
N GLY A 319 -7.30 7.68 6.44
CA GLY A 319 -6.66 6.83 5.42
C GLY A 319 -5.66 7.57 4.52
N ILE A 320 -5.11 8.70 4.97
CA ILE A 320 -4.12 9.47 4.20
C ILE A 320 -2.82 8.65 4.09
N SER A 321 -2.35 8.46 2.86
CA SER A 321 -1.13 7.70 2.58
C SER A 321 0.00 8.63 2.13
N VAL A 322 0.77 9.14 3.09
CA VAL A 322 2.03 9.85 2.87
C VAL A 322 3.11 9.25 3.78
N ASN A 323 4.38 9.36 3.38
CA ASN A 323 5.53 8.81 4.13
C ASN A 323 6.42 9.90 4.75
N LYS A 324 6.10 11.16 4.49
CA LYS A 324 6.82 12.35 4.97
C LYS A 324 5.83 13.48 5.19
N PHE A 325 5.98 14.25 6.26
CA PHE A 325 5.05 15.34 6.57
C PHE A 325 5.13 16.47 5.55
N GLU A 326 6.28 16.65 4.90
CA GLU A 326 6.52 17.65 3.86
C GLU A 326 5.57 17.48 2.68
N GLN A 327 5.08 16.26 2.44
CA GLN A 327 4.07 16.01 1.41
C GLN A 327 2.72 16.65 1.73
N THR A 328 2.49 17.05 2.98
CA THR A 328 1.27 17.72 3.42
C THR A 328 1.32 19.24 3.31
N LEU A 329 2.47 19.80 2.92
CA LEU A 329 2.67 21.23 2.84
C LEU A 329 2.27 21.77 1.46
N LEU A 330 1.50 22.86 1.48
CA LEU A 330 1.14 23.68 0.33
C LEU A 330 1.82 25.04 0.51
N GLU A 331 2.82 25.31 -0.33
CA GLU A 331 3.59 26.55 -0.31
C GLU A 331 3.03 27.50 -1.35
N PHE A 332 2.29 28.51 -0.92
CA PHE A 332 1.66 29.48 -1.79
C PHE A 332 2.69 30.48 -2.33
N ASN A 333 2.64 30.71 -3.63
CA ASN A 333 3.44 31.71 -4.31
C ASN A 333 2.65 33.03 -4.34
N PHE A 334 3.09 34.00 -3.55
CA PHE A 334 2.46 35.31 -3.43
C PHE A 334 3.24 36.36 -4.23
N ASP A 335 2.55 37.10 -5.09
CA ASP A 335 3.10 38.24 -5.81
C ASP A 335 2.94 39.49 -4.93
N GLU A 336 4.05 40.00 -4.38
CA GLU A 336 4.04 41.20 -3.52
C GLU A 336 3.69 42.47 -4.29
N ALA A 337 3.91 42.53 -5.61
CA ALA A 337 3.60 43.69 -6.42
C ALA A 337 2.09 43.80 -6.68
N GLU A 338 1.46 42.66 -6.99
CA GLU A 338 0.02 42.58 -7.28
C GLU A 338 -0.82 42.34 -6.01
N GLY A 339 -0.18 41.98 -4.88
CA GLY A 339 -0.85 41.70 -3.63
C GLY A 339 -1.74 40.45 -3.68
N VAL A 340 -1.43 39.49 -4.56
CA VAL A 340 -2.26 38.30 -4.81
C VAL A 340 -1.43 37.02 -4.85
N THR A 341 -2.04 35.91 -4.45
CA THR A 341 -1.48 34.57 -4.69
C THR A 341 -1.62 34.22 -6.17
N ILE A 342 -0.53 33.81 -6.81
CA ILE A 342 -0.47 33.45 -8.24
C ILE A 342 -0.36 31.94 -8.48
N GLY A 343 -0.04 31.17 -7.44
CA GLY A 343 -0.02 29.71 -7.51
C GLY A 343 0.43 29.07 -6.20
N LEU A 344 0.77 27.79 -6.23
CA LEU A 344 1.36 27.08 -5.10
C LEU A 344 2.32 25.97 -5.56
N TRP A 345 3.24 25.59 -4.69
CA TRP A 345 4.12 24.44 -4.84
C TRP A 345 3.66 23.30 -3.93
N TRP A 346 3.70 22.08 -4.44
CA TRP A 346 3.34 20.89 -3.68
C TRP A 346 4.26 19.71 -3.97
N LEU A 347 4.78 19.09 -2.91
CA LEU A 347 5.56 17.85 -2.97
C LEU A 347 4.63 16.65 -2.87
N ARG A 348 4.17 16.10 -4.00
CA ARG A 348 3.27 14.94 -3.98
C ARG A 348 3.96 13.65 -3.53
N ASN A 349 5.20 13.41 -3.95
CA ASN A 349 5.97 12.20 -3.67
C ASN A 349 7.37 12.60 -3.20
N SER A 350 7.84 12.02 -2.10
CA SER A 350 9.14 12.34 -1.52
C SER A 350 10.36 11.97 -2.38
N LYS A 351 10.14 11.28 -3.50
CA LYS A 351 11.16 10.94 -4.50
C LYS A 351 11.08 11.78 -5.78
N GLU A 352 10.15 12.72 -5.86
CA GLU A 352 9.92 13.58 -7.01
C GLU A 352 10.22 15.05 -6.65
N GLU A 353 10.41 15.90 -7.65
CA GLU A 353 10.46 17.34 -7.44
C GLU A 353 9.06 17.88 -7.11
N ARG A 354 9.00 19.00 -6.39
CA ARG A 354 7.74 19.70 -6.12
C ARG A 354 7.13 20.20 -7.43
N ALA A 355 5.83 20.01 -7.59
CA ALA A 355 5.08 20.49 -8.75
C ALA A 355 4.50 21.88 -8.48
N TYR A 356 4.55 22.74 -9.49
CA TYR A 356 3.86 24.03 -9.46
C TYR A 356 2.42 23.90 -9.94
N PHE A 357 1.52 24.56 -9.22
CA PHE A 357 0.12 24.69 -9.58
C PHE A 357 -0.19 26.17 -9.77
N LYS A 358 -0.61 26.54 -10.99
CA LYS A 358 -0.97 27.91 -11.31
C LYS A 358 -2.38 28.20 -10.78
N LYS A 359 -2.57 29.36 -10.15
CA LYS A 359 -3.91 29.82 -9.76
C LYS A 359 -4.70 30.19 -11.02
N VAL A 360 -5.90 29.64 -11.17
CA VAL A 360 -6.85 29.91 -12.24
C VAL A 360 -8.02 30.63 -11.58
N ILE A 361 -8.23 31.88 -11.99
CA ILE A 361 -9.15 32.86 -11.37
C ILE A 361 -10.49 32.23 -11.02
#